data_AF-A0A965IN64-F1
#
_entry.id   AF-A0A965IN64-F1
#
_cell.length_a   1.000
_cell.length_b   1.000
_cell.length_c   1.000
_cell.angle_alpha   90.00
_cell.angle_beta   90.00
_cell.angle_gamma   90.00
#
_symmetry.space_group_name_H-M   'P 1'
#
loop_
_entity.id
_entity.type
_entity.pdbx_description
1 polymer ?
#
loop_
_entity_poly.entity_id
_entity_poly.type
_entity_poly.pdbx_seq_one_letter_code
_entity_poly.pdbx_strand_id
1 'polypeptide(L)'
;MPKQKPLGLTTTGVSVRVPATSANLGAGFDALGLALQLFDEVLVEIRGDKDHVIVSGEGAGELPTDSSHLIVATIRREFAIRGITAPGIRVRSRNRIPQSRG
;
A
#
# COMPACT_ATOMS: atom_id res chain seq x y z
N MET A 1 -2.54 26.35 12.23
CA MET A 1 -2.24 25.08 11.54
C MET A 1 -1.94 24.01 12.58
N PRO A 2 -2.49 22.79 12.50
CA PRO A 2 -2.15 21.73 13.44
C PRO A 2 -0.65 21.43 13.36
N LYS A 3 0.03 21.30 14.51
CA LYS A 3 1.45 20.98 14.56
C LYS A 3 1.67 19.56 14.05
N GLN A 4 2.57 19.39 13.07
CA GLN A 4 2.88 18.08 12.52
C GLN A 4 3.71 17.25 13.50
N LYS A 5 3.43 15.95 13.58
CA LYS A 5 4.14 14.96 14.38
C LYS A 5 5.15 14.21 13.49
N PRO A 6 6.47 14.37 13.69
CA PRO A 6 7.46 13.65 12.90
C PRO A 6 7.51 12.18 13.33
N LEU A 7 7.54 11.28 12.35
CA LEU A 7 7.95 9.89 12.53
C LEU A 7 9.47 9.81 12.33
N GLY A 8 10.17 9.32 13.34
CA GLY A 8 11.61 9.08 13.26
C GLY A 8 11.95 7.95 12.29
N LEU A 9 13.23 7.86 11.92
CA LEU A 9 13.75 6.69 11.21
C LEU A 9 13.70 5.49 12.15
N THR A 10 12.76 4.58 11.94
CA THR A 10 12.62 3.34 12.72
C THR A 10 13.13 2.17 11.91
N THR A 11 14.02 1.35 12.49
CA THR A 11 14.47 0.09 11.88
C THR A 11 13.35 -0.97 11.85
N THR A 12 12.27 -0.76 12.61
CA THR A 12 11.10 -1.63 12.64
C THR A 12 10.11 -1.23 11.56
N GLY A 13 9.83 -2.16 10.63
CA GLY A 13 8.79 -2.01 9.60
C GLY A 13 7.49 -2.72 9.98
N VAL A 14 6.40 -2.39 9.29
CA VAL A 14 5.12 -3.09 9.42
C VAL A 14 4.92 -3.97 8.19
N SER A 15 4.63 -5.25 8.41
CA SER A 15 4.24 -6.19 7.37
C SER A 15 2.72 -6.36 7.37
N VAL A 16 2.11 -6.19 6.20
CA VAL A 16 0.67 -6.32 5.96
C VAL A 16 0.47 -7.40 4.91
N ARG A 17 -0.53 -8.26 5.13
CA ARG A 17 -0.98 -9.24 4.14
C ARG A 17 -2.44 -8.94 3.82
N VAL A 18 -2.76 -8.73 2.55
CA VAL A 18 -4.09 -8.28 2.10
C VAL A 18 -4.69 -9.31 1.16
N PRO A 19 -5.93 -9.79 1.40
CA PRO A 19 -6.59 -10.73 0.50
C PRO A 19 -7.11 -10.05 -0.77
N ALA A 20 -7.16 -10.79 -1.86
CA ALA A 20 -8.01 -10.46 -3.00
C ALA A 20 -9.48 -10.48 -2.57
N THR A 21 -10.30 -9.74 -3.29
CA THR A 21 -11.74 -9.73 -3.09
C THR A 21 -12.45 -9.92 -4.42
N SER A 22 -13.57 -10.62 -4.41
CA SER A 22 -14.55 -10.60 -5.51
C SER A 22 -15.79 -9.84 -5.08
N ALA A 23 -16.39 -9.08 -5.99
CA ALA A 23 -17.56 -8.24 -5.72
C ALA A 23 -18.82 -8.74 -6.45
N ASN A 24 -19.97 -8.13 -6.16
CA ASN A 24 -21.28 -8.26 -6.82
C ASN A 24 -21.99 -9.62 -6.67
N LEU A 25 -21.27 -10.74 -6.51
CA LEU A 25 -21.78 -12.07 -6.14
C LEU A 25 -23.21 -12.41 -6.65
N GLY A 26 -23.50 -12.15 -7.92
CA GLY A 26 -24.82 -12.29 -8.51
C GLY A 26 -25.74 -11.09 -8.26
N ALA A 27 -26.85 -11.29 -7.53
CA ALA A 27 -27.83 -10.23 -7.25
C ALA A 27 -27.32 -9.18 -6.22
N GLY A 28 -26.15 -9.40 -5.63
CA GLY A 28 -25.53 -8.52 -4.63
C GLY A 28 -24.77 -7.33 -5.22
N PHE A 29 -25.22 -6.81 -6.37
CA PHE A 29 -24.58 -5.71 -7.07
C PHE A 29 -24.37 -4.50 -6.14
N ASP A 30 -23.15 -3.97 -6.10
CA ASP A 30 -22.71 -2.86 -5.24
C ASP A 30 -22.93 -3.06 -3.72
N ALA A 31 -23.17 -4.28 -3.27
CA ALA A 31 -23.47 -4.57 -1.87
C ALA A 31 -22.65 -5.73 -1.27
N LEU A 32 -22.31 -6.75 -2.08
CA LEU A 32 -21.63 -7.94 -1.61
C LEU A 32 -20.17 -7.99 -2.07
N GLY A 33 -19.29 -8.40 -1.16
CA GLY A 33 -17.89 -8.71 -1.41
C GLY A 33 -17.44 -9.95 -0.64
N LEU A 34 -16.54 -10.73 -1.23
CA LEU A 34 -15.96 -11.94 -0.65
C LEU A 34 -14.44 -11.86 -0.68
N ALA A 35 -13.80 -12.00 0.49
CA ALA A 35 -12.36 -12.14 0.58
C ALA A 35 -11.93 -13.56 0.16
N LEU A 36 -10.90 -13.65 -0.67
CA LEU A 36 -10.38 -14.90 -1.22
C LEU A 36 -9.03 -15.26 -0.58
N GLN A 37 -8.67 -16.54 -0.59
CA GLN A 37 -7.39 -17.03 -0.08
C GLN A 37 -6.21 -16.79 -1.06
N LEU A 38 -6.19 -15.63 -1.71
CA LEU A 38 -5.12 -15.15 -2.58
C LEU A 38 -4.66 -13.80 -2.04
N PHE A 39 -3.35 -13.58 -1.89
CA PHE A 39 -2.87 -12.45 -1.08
C PHE A 39 -1.68 -11.75 -1.68
N ASP A 40 -1.69 -10.42 -1.55
CA ASP A 40 -0.51 -9.59 -1.64
C ASP A 40 0.13 -9.41 -0.26
N GLU A 41 1.45 -9.24 -0.25
CA GLU A 41 2.24 -8.99 0.95
C GLU A 41 3.01 -7.67 0.79
N VAL A 42 2.84 -6.77 1.76
CA VAL A 42 3.39 -5.41 1.73
C VAL A 42 4.19 -5.16 3.00
N LEU A 43 5.47 -4.86 2.86
CA LEU A 43 6.34 -4.43 3.95
C LEU A 43 6.65 -2.94 3.81
N VAL A 44 6.28 -2.16 4.82
CA VAL A 44 6.48 -0.71 4.87
C VAL A 44 7.50 -0.36 5.97
N GLU A 45 8.50 0.44 5.61
CA GLU A 45 9.53 0.94 6.51
C GLU A 45 9.64 2.46 6.36
N ILE A 46 9.82 3.20 7.47
CA ILE A 46 10.23 4.60 7.41
C ILE A 46 11.74 4.66 7.35
N ARG A 47 12.28 4.90 6.16
CA ARG A 47 13.71 4.81 5.87
C ARG A 47 14.12 5.74 4.75
N GLY A 48 15.32 6.31 4.90
CA GLY A 48 15.90 7.20 3.90
C GLY A 48 15.21 8.56 3.87
N ASP A 49 15.46 9.30 2.79
CA ASP A 49 15.02 10.67 2.55
C ASP A 49 13.98 10.78 1.41
N LYS A 50 13.70 9.67 0.72
CA LYS A 50 12.79 9.60 -0.42
C LYS A 50 11.90 8.37 -0.36
N ASP A 51 10.76 8.47 -1.02
CA ASP A 51 9.86 7.35 -1.22
C ASP A 51 10.41 6.41 -2.28
N HIS A 52 10.34 5.11 -2.01
CA HIS A 52 10.82 4.08 -2.92
C HIS A 52 10.03 2.79 -2.78
N VAL A 53 9.62 2.21 -3.90
CA VAL A 53 8.85 0.97 -3.95
C VAL A 53 9.59 -0.08 -4.76
N ILE A 54 9.66 -1.29 -4.20
CA ILE A 54 10.13 -2.48 -4.90
C ILE A 54 8.92 -3.40 -5.10
N VAL A 55 8.58 -3.69 -6.35
CA VAL A 55 7.46 -4.56 -6.72
C VAL A 55 8.00 -5.88 -7.26
N SER A 56 7.41 -6.98 -6.83
CA SER A 56 7.66 -8.33 -7.35
C SER A 56 6.34 -9.04 -7.65
N GLY A 57 6.32 -9.86 -8.71
CA GLY A 57 5.09 -10.51 -9.17
C GLY A 57 4.24 -9.57 -10.03
N GLU A 58 2.93 -9.55 -9.81
CA GLU A 58 1.97 -8.79 -10.62
C GLU A 58 2.28 -7.28 -10.65
N GLY A 59 2.38 -6.72 -11.86
CA GLY A 59 2.72 -5.32 -12.10
C GLY A 59 4.20 -4.96 -11.90
N ALA A 60 5.10 -5.92 -11.68
CA ALA A 60 6.53 -5.65 -11.61
C ALA A 60 7.06 -5.12 -12.96
N GLY A 61 7.80 -4.01 -12.93
CA GLY A 61 8.27 -3.33 -14.14
C GLY A 61 7.24 -2.41 -14.82
N GLU A 62 5.97 -2.49 -14.42
CA GLU A 62 4.87 -1.68 -14.97
C GLU A 62 4.37 -0.64 -13.96
N LEU A 63 4.26 -1.02 -12.68
CA LEU A 63 3.82 -0.12 -11.63
C LEU A 63 4.89 0.95 -11.29
N PRO A 64 4.48 2.17 -10.91
CA PRO A 64 5.41 3.21 -10.48
C PRO A 64 6.26 2.76 -9.28
N THR A 65 7.51 3.19 -9.20
CA THR A 65 8.41 2.80 -8.08
C THR A 65 8.77 3.95 -7.16
N ASP A 66 8.05 5.07 -7.30
CA ASP A 66 8.22 6.32 -6.57
C ASP A 66 6.96 6.67 -5.74
N SER A 67 6.83 7.93 -5.34
CA SER A 67 5.72 8.43 -4.53
C SER A 67 4.34 8.36 -5.20
N SER A 68 4.29 8.17 -6.52
CA SER A 68 3.04 7.99 -7.27
C SER A 68 2.47 6.57 -7.17
N HIS A 69 3.24 5.59 -6.68
CA HIS A 69 2.73 4.25 -6.42
C HIS A 69 1.58 4.31 -5.40
N LEU A 70 0.44 3.67 -5.70
CA LEU A 70 -0.82 3.82 -4.96
C LEU A 70 -0.67 3.61 -3.44
N ILE A 71 0.09 2.60 -3.02
CA ILE A 71 0.36 2.34 -1.59
C ILE A 71 1.02 3.54 -0.93
N VAL A 72 2.08 4.10 -1.54
CA VAL A 72 2.80 5.24 -0.97
C VAL A 72 1.94 6.49 -0.97
N ALA A 73 1.28 6.79 -2.08
CA ALA A 73 0.38 7.94 -2.18
C ALA A 73 -0.73 7.89 -1.11
N THR A 74 -1.29 6.71 -0.87
CA THR A 74 -2.30 6.48 0.19
C THR A 74 -1.72 6.71 1.58
N ILE A 75 -0.55 6.16 1.88
CA ILE A 75 0.11 6.38 3.19
C ILE A 75 0.40 7.88 3.40
N ARG A 76 0.93 8.57 2.39
CA ARG A 76 1.22 10.02 2.45
C ARG A 76 -0.04 10.83 2.68
N ARG A 77 -1.14 10.51 2.00
CA ARG A 77 -2.44 11.14 2.21
C ARG A 77 -2.94 10.94 3.65
N GLU A 78 -2.88 9.73 4.17
CA GLU A 78 -3.30 9.42 5.54
C GLU A 78 -2.42 10.11 6.59
N PHE A 79 -1.12 10.17 6.34
CA PHE A 79 -0.20 10.94 7.18
C PHE A 79 -0.57 12.43 7.18
N ALA A 80 -0.85 13.03 6.03
CA ALA A 80 -1.27 14.43 5.95
C ALA A 80 -2.57 14.69 6.75
N ILE A 81 -3.58 13.83 6.61
CA ILE A 81 -4.84 13.92 7.38
C ILE A 81 -4.58 13.87 8.89
N ARG A 82 -3.64 13.03 9.33
CA ARG A 82 -3.26 12.86 10.74
C ARG A 82 -2.21 13.85 11.22
N GLY A 83 -1.75 14.77 10.36
CA GLY A 83 -0.66 15.69 10.66
C GLY A 83 0.66 14.97 10.95
N ILE A 84 0.94 13.82 10.33
CA ILE A 84 2.19 13.07 10.48
C ILE A 84 3.13 13.43 9.32
N THR A 85 4.42 13.56 9.61
CA THR A 85 5.46 13.63 8.58
C THR A 85 6.42 12.48 8.72
N ALA A 86 6.89 11.95 7.59
CA ALA A 86 7.93 10.93 7.54
C ALA A 86 8.97 11.34 6.49
N PRO A 87 10.27 11.07 6.71
CA PRO A 87 11.32 11.45 5.77
C PRO A 87 11.16 10.69 4.43
N GLY A 88 11.43 9.38 4.41
CA GLY A 88 11.17 8.49 3.27
C GLY A 88 10.38 7.26 3.68
N ILE A 89 9.55 6.76 2.76
CA ILE A 89 8.80 5.52 2.91
C ILE A 89 9.37 4.49 1.93
N ARG A 90 9.90 3.38 2.46
CA ARG A 90 10.26 2.22 1.64
C ARG A 90 9.15 1.19 1.68
N VAL A 91 8.66 0.79 0.52
CA VAL A 91 7.68 -0.28 0.36
C VAL A 91 8.31 -1.44 -0.40
N ARG A 92 8.10 -2.65 0.08
CA ARG A 92 8.31 -3.89 -0.69
C ARG A 92 6.98 -4.59 -0.85
N SER A 93 6.57 -4.78 -2.10
CA SER A 93 5.31 -5.42 -2.46
C SER A 93 5.60 -6.74 -3.18
N ARG A 94 5.04 -7.82 -2.67
CA ARG A 94 4.98 -9.12 -3.35
C ARG A 94 3.54 -9.35 -3.76
N ASN A 95 3.28 -9.09 -5.04
CA ASN A 95 1.94 -9.09 -5.60
C ASN A 95 1.66 -10.44 -6.25
N ARG A 96 0.59 -11.10 -5.83
CA ARG A 96 0.05 -12.34 -6.44
C ARG A 96 -1.37 -12.16 -6.95
N ILE A 97 -2.04 -11.06 -6.59
CA ILE A 97 -3.39 -10.77 -7.04
C ILE A 97 -3.34 -10.22 -8.48
N PRO A 98 -3.97 -10.89 -9.47
CA PRO A 98 -3.96 -10.43 -10.86
C PRO A 98 -4.62 -9.07 -11.00
N GLN A 99 -3.92 -8.14 -11.65
CA GLN A 99 -4.44 -6.80 -11.88
C GLN A 99 -5.43 -6.78 -13.05
N SER A 100 -6.45 -5.93 -12.95
CA SER A 100 -7.47 -5.76 -14.01
C SER A 100 -8.19 -7.06 -14.36
N ARG A 101 -8.48 -7.91 -13.34
CA ARG A 101 -9.17 -9.20 -13.54
C ARG A 101 -10.49 -9.39 -12.80
N GLY A 102 -10.87 -8.48 -11.89
CA GLY A 102 -12.21 -8.43 -11.27
C GLY A 102 -12.53 -9.58 -10.33
#